data_AF-A0A821ZB37-F1
#
_entry.id   AF-A0A821ZB37-F1
#
_cell.length_a   1.000
_cell.length_b   1.000
_cell.length_c   1.000
_cell.angle_alpha   90.00
_cell.angle_beta   90.00
_cell.angle_gamma   90.00
#
_symmetry.space_group_name_H-M   'P 1'
#
loop_
_entity.id
_entity.type
_entity.pdbx_description
1 polymer ?
#
loop_
_entity_poly.entity_id
_entity_poly.type
_entity_poly.pdbx_seq_one_letter_code
_entity_poly.pdbx_strand_id
1 'polypeptide(L)'
;MVRSSSTIKLNIGLIHIGSCPLHLIHNSFKRGIDNTDWSIEGFLDHLDSWFSRSPSRRADYLKIAKNISNGTGKFIRRFIIARWLDAGPIIERIIEQWTNLNEYFLRFIPSSRKISPNNHRYIQIRTMLETKSTLSHLNFLLFLYHNIYEQILLWFQQSQPLIHLLYDECEQLIRRLFSCFINEDLIKNKSFSEIMNISFHNQVNQKCDISKIV
;
A
#
# COMPACT_ATOMS: atom_id res chain seq x y z
N MET A 1 29.44 12.40 -15.88
CA MET A 1 30.19 11.21 -16.29
C MET A 1 29.37 10.48 -17.35
N VAL A 2 29.70 10.70 -18.61
CA VAL A 2 29.00 10.17 -19.79
C VAL A 2 29.28 8.67 -19.86
N ARG A 3 28.24 7.84 -19.76
CA ARG A 3 28.39 6.40 -19.98
C ARG A 3 28.59 6.16 -21.47
N SER A 4 29.74 5.59 -21.77
CA SER A 4 30.22 5.19 -23.09
C SER A 4 29.22 4.32 -23.85
N SER A 5 29.06 4.65 -25.13
CA SER A 5 28.33 3.94 -26.16
C SER A 5 28.74 2.47 -26.24
N SER A 6 27.94 1.57 -25.68
CA SER A 6 28.03 0.14 -25.96
C SER A 6 27.21 -0.18 -27.21
N THR A 7 27.89 -0.66 -28.24
CA THR A 7 27.34 -1.14 -29.51
C THR A 7 26.24 -2.18 -29.26
N ILE A 8 24.98 -1.79 -29.44
CA ILE A 8 23.83 -2.69 -29.38
C ILE A 8 23.87 -3.55 -30.63
N LYS A 9 24.20 -4.84 -30.49
CA LYS A 9 23.80 -5.86 -31.47
C LYS A 9 22.27 -5.80 -31.54
N LEU A 10 21.73 -5.26 -32.64
CA LEU A 10 20.30 -5.26 -32.90
C LEU A 10 19.82 -6.72 -32.98
N ASN A 11 19.08 -7.16 -31.96
CA ASN A 11 18.25 -8.35 -32.03
C ASN A 11 17.18 -8.10 -33.08
N ILE A 12 17.43 -8.58 -34.30
CA ILE A 12 16.59 -8.38 -35.47
C ILE A 12 15.23 -9.04 -35.18
N GLY A 13 14.22 -8.23 -34.84
CA GLY A 13 12.85 -8.67 -34.54
C GLY A 13 12.37 -8.48 -33.09
N LEU A 14 13.20 -8.01 -32.15
CA LEU A 14 12.76 -7.71 -30.78
C LEU A 14 12.64 -6.20 -30.55
N ILE A 15 11.48 -5.76 -30.09
CA ILE A 15 11.23 -4.36 -29.69
C ILE A 15 11.69 -4.18 -28.24
N HIS A 16 12.55 -3.20 -27.98
CA HIS A 16 12.93 -2.82 -26.63
C HIS A 16 11.81 -2.02 -25.97
N ILE A 17 11.03 -2.67 -25.10
CA ILE A 17 9.86 -2.07 -24.42
C ILE A 17 10.19 -1.32 -23.11
N GLY A 18 11.49 -1.18 -22.78
CA GLY A 18 11.93 -0.47 -21.58
C GLY A 18 11.94 -1.34 -20.32
N SER A 19 11.88 -0.69 -19.16
CA SER A 19 11.82 -1.36 -17.85
C SER A 19 10.41 -1.86 -17.53
N CYS A 20 10.32 -2.81 -16.59
CA CYS A 20 9.06 -3.31 -16.09
C CYS A 20 8.16 -2.15 -15.57
N PRO A 21 6.92 -2.00 -16.08
CA PRO A 21 6.03 -0.90 -15.69
C PRO A 21 5.62 -0.97 -14.22
N LEU A 22 5.48 -2.16 -13.65
CA LEU A 22 5.17 -2.33 -12.23
C LEU A 22 6.24 -1.71 -11.33
N HIS A 23 7.52 -1.85 -11.66
CA HIS A 23 8.58 -1.22 -10.87
C HIS A 23 8.44 0.31 -10.84
N LEU A 24 8.07 0.92 -11.97
CA LEU A 24 7.80 2.36 -12.03
C LEU A 24 6.59 2.73 -11.17
N ILE A 25 5.50 1.98 -11.25
CA ILE A 25 4.27 2.23 -10.49
C ILE A 25 4.51 2.09 -8.98
N HIS A 26 5.18 1.02 -8.54
CA HIS A 26 5.55 0.82 -7.13
C HIS A 26 6.43 1.96 -6.61
N ASN A 27 7.45 2.37 -7.37
CA ASN A 27 8.34 3.45 -6.98
C ASN A 27 7.63 4.80 -6.92
N SER A 28 6.75 5.10 -7.88
CA SER A 28 5.94 6.32 -7.89
C SER A 28 4.99 6.37 -6.69
N PHE A 29 4.33 5.25 -6.38
CA PHE A 29 3.48 5.15 -5.19
C PHE A 29 4.28 5.39 -3.90
N LYS A 30 5.40 4.68 -3.73
CA LYS A 30 6.31 4.85 -2.60
C LYS A 30 6.78 6.30 -2.48
N ARG A 31 7.16 6.93 -3.59
CA ARG A 31 7.55 8.35 -3.59
C ARG A 31 6.39 9.26 -3.14
N GLY A 32 5.15 8.95 -3.50
CA GLY A 32 3.97 9.64 -2.98
C GLY A 32 3.84 9.52 -1.46
N ILE A 33 3.99 8.30 -0.93
CA ILE A 33 3.97 8.06 0.52
C ILE A 33 5.13 8.77 1.23
N ASP A 34 6.31 8.86 0.62
CA ASP A 34 7.44 9.61 1.20
C ASP A 34 7.19 11.12 1.35
N ASN A 35 6.15 11.66 0.70
CA ASN A 35 5.75 13.06 0.83
C ASN A 35 4.65 13.28 1.89
N THR A 36 4.17 12.22 2.55
CA THR A 36 3.28 12.37 3.71
C THR A 36 4.08 12.66 4.98
N ASP A 37 3.45 13.29 5.96
CA ASP A 37 4.02 13.57 7.28
C ASP A 37 3.99 12.36 8.24
N TRP A 38 3.36 11.26 7.81
CA TRP A 38 3.28 10.00 8.54
C TRP A 38 3.97 8.85 7.79
N SER A 39 4.28 7.78 8.52
CA SER A 39 4.84 6.55 7.95
C SER A 39 4.28 5.32 8.66
N ILE A 40 3.87 4.32 7.88
CA ILE A 40 3.43 3.01 8.39
C ILE A 40 4.42 1.88 8.08
N GLU A 41 5.50 2.14 7.34
CA GLU A 41 6.39 1.07 6.85
C GLU A 41 7.06 0.32 7.98
N GLY A 42 7.55 1.07 8.97
CA GLY A 42 8.09 0.49 10.20
C GLY A 42 7.04 -0.36 10.90
N PHE A 43 5.78 0.08 10.97
CA PHE A 43 4.72 -0.70 11.60
C PHE A 43 4.50 -2.04 10.88
N LEU A 44 4.41 -2.04 9.55
CA LEU A 44 4.23 -3.25 8.74
C LEU A 44 5.41 -4.22 8.90
N ASP A 45 6.65 -3.72 8.79
CA ASP A 45 7.86 -4.53 8.94
C ASP A 45 7.98 -5.13 10.36
N HIS A 46 7.71 -4.33 11.39
CA HIS A 46 7.75 -4.80 12.76
C HIS A 46 6.68 -5.86 13.02
N LEU A 47 5.45 -5.72 12.52
CA LEU A 47 4.39 -6.72 12.66
C LEU A 47 4.76 -8.04 11.97
N ASP A 48 5.22 -7.99 10.72
CA ASP A 48 5.71 -9.17 10.00
C ASP A 48 6.85 -9.85 10.78
N SER A 49 7.89 -9.09 11.11
CA SER A 49 9.05 -9.59 11.84
C SER A 49 8.69 -10.15 13.23
N TRP A 50 7.64 -9.64 13.86
CA TRP A 50 7.21 -10.07 15.19
C TRP A 50 6.70 -11.51 15.16
N PHE A 51 5.79 -11.79 14.23
CA PHE A 51 5.15 -13.10 14.10
C PHE A 51 6.03 -14.10 13.33
N SER A 52 6.80 -13.66 12.33
CA SER A 52 7.66 -14.55 11.54
C SER A 52 8.74 -15.25 12.36
N ARG A 53 9.28 -14.57 13.39
CA ARG A 53 10.44 -15.03 14.16
C ARG A 53 10.10 -15.92 15.36
N SER A 54 8.83 -16.15 15.68
CA SER A 54 8.47 -16.87 16.91
C SER A 54 7.15 -17.64 16.78
N PRO A 55 7.23 -18.98 16.71
CA PRO A 55 6.04 -19.84 16.77
C PRO A 55 5.25 -19.69 18.07
N SER A 56 5.91 -19.44 19.20
CA SER A 56 5.24 -19.23 20.48
C SER A 56 4.40 -17.95 20.50
N ARG A 57 4.89 -16.86 19.91
CA ARG A 57 4.10 -15.62 19.75
C ARG A 57 2.88 -15.83 18.87
N ARG A 58 3.03 -16.61 17.79
CA ARG A 58 1.91 -16.99 16.92
C ARG A 58 0.86 -17.80 17.66
N ALA A 59 1.28 -18.78 18.47
CA ALA A 59 0.37 -19.60 19.28
C ALA A 59 -0.38 -18.76 20.32
N ASP A 60 0.33 -17.88 21.04
CA ASP A 60 -0.27 -16.97 22.01
C ASP A 60 -1.30 -16.04 21.31
N TYR A 61 -0.97 -15.50 20.13
CA TYR A 61 -1.87 -14.66 19.35
C TYR A 61 -3.14 -15.39 18.92
N LEU A 62 -3.03 -16.61 18.40
CA LEU A 62 -4.21 -17.41 18.01
C LEU A 62 -5.11 -17.72 19.21
N LYS A 63 -4.54 -17.96 20.40
CA LYS A 63 -5.32 -18.17 21.63
C LYS A 63 -6.12 -16.92 21.99
N ILE A 64 -5.51 -15.75 21.88
CA ILE A 64 -6.19 -14.46 22.10
C ILE A 64 -7.29 -14.24 21.05
N ALA A 65 -6.96 -14.38 19.77
CA ALA A 65 -7.93 -14.21 18.68
C ALA A 65 -9.13 -15.16 18.80
N LYS A 66 -8.93 -16.41 19.28
CA LYS A 66 -10.03 -17.36 19.52
C LYS A 66 -11.05 -16.84 20.52
N ASN A 67 -10.60 -16.15 21.57
CA ASN A 67 -11.46 -15.64 22.63
C ASN A 67 -12.19 -14.35 22.25
N ILE A 68 -11.64 -13.55 21.34
CA ILE A 68 -12.17 -12.22 20.97
C ILE A 68 -13.00 -12.26 19.69
N SER A 69 -12.56 -13.07 18.72
CA SER A 69 -13.05 -13.03 17.34
C SER A 69 -13.59 -14.39 16.87
N ASN A 70 -14.07 -15.22 17.82
CA ASN A 70 -14.61 -16.58 17.57
C ASN A 70 -13.70 -17.47 16.69
N GLY A 71 -12.39 -17.30 16.78
CA GLY A 71 -11.43 -18.14 16.05
C GLY A 71 -10.94 -17.59 14.69
N THR A 72 -11.26 -16.35 14.32
CA THR A 72 -10.85 -15.75 13.03
C THR A 72 -9.43 -15.17 13.01
N GLY A 73 -8.54 -15.66 13.88
CA GLY A 73 -7.15 -15.20 13.95
C GLY A 73 -6.36 -15.48 12.67
N LYS A 74 -5.96 -14.42 11.94
CA LYS A 74 -5.12 -14.51 10.74
C LYS A 74 -3.74 -13.93 11.02
N PHE A 75 -2.67 -14.63 10.60
CA PHE A 75 -1.31 -14.09 10.71
C PHE A 75 -1.03 -13.01 9.67
N ILE A 76 -0.33 -11.96 10.09
CA ILE A 76 0.15 -10.91 9.18
C ILE A 76 1.16 -11.52 8.21
N ARG A 77 1.00 -11.20 6.93
CA ARG A 77 1.86 -11.68 5.83
C ARG A 77 3.14 -10.85 5.76
N ARG A 78 4.12 -11.37 5.01
CA ARG A 78 5.41 -10.70 4.81
C ARG A 78 5.26 -9.38 4.06
N PHE A 79 5.81 -8.30 4.62
CA PHE A 79 5.87 -7.00 3.94
C PHE A 79 7.21 -6.85 3.18
N ILE A 80 7.17 -6.22 2.00
CA ILE A 80 8.35 -5.98 1.16
C ILE A 80 8.33 -4.53 0.67
N ILE A 81 9.24 -3.71 1.18
CA ILE A 81 9.28 -2.26 0.89
C ILE A 81 9.44 -1.93 -0.60
N ALA A 82 10.19 -2.74 -1.35
CA ALA A 82 10.39 -2.57 -2.79
C ALA A 82 9.12 -2.87 -3.62
N ARG A 83 8.11 -3.50 -3.02
CA ARG A 83 6.83 -3.85 -3.67
C ARG A 83 5.67 -3.28 -2.87
N TRP A 84 5.66 -1.96 -2.73
CA TRP A 84 4.77 -1.29 -1.80
C TRP A 84 3.29 -1.67 -2.01
N LEU A 85 2.80 -1.60 -3.24
CA LEU A 85 1.41 -1.94 -3.56
C LEU A 85 1.03 -3.40 -3.25
N ASP A 86 1.98 -4.34 -3.14
CA ASP A 86 1.68 -5.71 -2.66
C ASP A 86 1.30 -5.73 -1.17
N ALA A 87 1.46 -4.60 -0.46
CA ALA A 87 1.02 -4.43 0.91
C ALA A 87 -0.50 -4.30 1.06
N GLY A 88 -1.27 -4.05 -0.01
CA GLY A 88 -2.73 -3.90 0.04
C GLY A 88 -3.42 -5.05 0.82
N PRO A 89 -3.26 -6.31 0.42
CA PRO A 89 -3.82 -7.46 1.14
C PRO A 89 -3.24 -7.68 2.56
N ILE A 90 -2.07 -7.10 2.85
CA ILE A 90 -1.46 -7.13 4.19
C ILE A 90 -2.17 -6.11 5.09
N ILE A 91 -2.35 -4.90 4.59
CA ILE A 91 -3.04 -3.80 5.27
C ILE A 91 -4.50 -4.19 5.54
N GLU A 92 -5.18 -4.77 4.54
CA GLU A 92 -6.53 -5.31 4.69
C GLU A 92 -6.61 -6.28 5.88
N ARG A 93 -5.70 -7.24 5.93
CA ARG A 93 -5.63 -8.21 7.03
C ARG A 93 -5.31 -7.56 8.38
N ILE A 94 -4.45 -6.54 8.42
CA ILE A 94 -4.16 -5.80 9.66
C ILE A 94 -5.43 -5.10 10.17
N ILE A 95 -6.21 -4.50 9.27
CA ILE A 95 -7.48 -3.84 9.61
C ILE A 95 -8.50 -4.88 10.09
N GLU A 96 -8.67 -6.01 9.39
CA GLU A 96 -9.53 -7.12 9.82
C GLU A 96 -9.16 -7.63 11.23
N GLN A 97 -7.86 -7.66 11.53
CA GLN A 97 -7.32 -8.17 12.78
C GLN A 97 -7.08 -7.07 13.83
N TRP A 98 -7.53 -5.83 13.59
CA TRP A 98 -7.16 -4.68 14.41
C TRP A 98 -7.50 -4.89 15.89
N THR A 99 -8.69 -5.38 16.19
CA THR A 99 -9.13 -5.69 17.57
C THR A 99 -8.24 -6.75 18.22
N ASN A 100 -7.92 -7.83 17.49
CA ASN A 100 -7.06 -8.90 17.98
C ASN A 100 -5.63 -8.40 18.26
N LEU A 101 -5.10 -7.53 17.39
CA LEU A 101 -3.78 -6.90 17.55
C LEU A 101 -3.76 -6.00 18.80
N ASN A 102 -4.79 -5.19 19.00
CA ASN A 102 -4.90 -4.34 20.19
C ASN A 102 -4.93 -5.18 21.47
N GLU A 103 -5.77 -6.21 21.53
CA GLU A 103 -5.83 -7.09 22.70
C GLU A 103 -4.50 -7.81 22.96
N TYR A 104 -3.84 -8.28 21.91
CA TYR A 104 -2.57 -8.98 22.03
C TYR A 104 -1.44 -8.06 22.51
N PHE A 105 -1.26 -6.90 21.88
CA PHE A 105 -0.13 -6.00 22.15
C PHE A 105 -0.36 -5.05 23.34
N LEU A 106 -1.59 -4.60 23.57
CA LEU A 106 -1.89 -3.61 24.61
C LEU A 106 -2.34 -4.24 25.94
N ARG A 107 -2.83 -5.49 25.93
CA ARG A 107 -3.34 -6.16 27.14
C ARG A 107 -2.59 -7.46 27.47
N PHE A 108 -2.52 -8.40 26.53
CA PHE A 108 -1.91 -9.71 26.79
C PHE A 108 -0.41 -9.63 27.04
N ILE A 109 0.37 -8.98 26.16
CA ILE A 109 1.83 -8.90 26.32
C ILE A 109 2.21 -8.26 27.67
N PRO A 110 1.71 -7.06 28.04
CA PRO A 110 1.99 -6.44 29.34
C PRO A 110 1.67 -7.35 30.52
N SER A 111 0.54 -8.06 30.47
CA SER A 111 0.09 -8.95 31.55
C SER A 111 0.93 -10.21 31.65
N SER A 112 1.40 -10.74 30.52
CA SER A 112 2.15 -12.01 30.46
C SER A 112 3.58 -11.90 31.01
N ARG A 113 4.18 -10.70 31.01
CA ARG A 113 5.58 -10.42 31.36
C ARG A 113 6.62 -11.28 30.62
N LYS A 114 6.24 -11.98 29.55
CA LYS A 114 7.14 -12.85 28.75
C LYS A 114 8.12 -12.04 27.88
N ILE A 115 7.85 -10.76 27.70
CA ILE A 115 8.58 -9.87 26.79
C ILE A 115 9.05 -8.68 27.59
N SER A 116 10.33 -8.33 27.43
CA SER A 116 10.89 -7.13 28.07
C SER A 116 10.10 -5.88 27.64
N PRO A 117 9.73 -5.00 28.58
CA PRO A 117 9.08 -3.73 28.26
C PRO A 117 9.97 -2.85 27.37
N ASN A 118 11.29 -3.04 27.41
CA ASN A 118 12.27 -2.32 26.60
C ASN A 118 12.50 -2.95 25.22
N ASN A 119 11.73 -3.97 24.83
CA ASN A 119 11.86 -4.55 23.51
C ASN A 119 11.47 -3.52 22.43
N HIS A 120 12.45 -3.05 21.67
CA HIS A 120 12.26 -2.01 20.66
C HIS A 120 11.08 -2.28 19.71
N ARG A 121 10.99 -3.50 19.15
CA ARG A 121 9.93 -3.88 18.22
C ARG A 121 8.55 -3.85 18.87
N TYR A 122 8.46 -4.33 20.11
CA TYR A 122 7.22 -4.27 20.88
C TYR A 122 6.76 -2.82 21.09
N ILE A 123 7.67 -1.94 21.51
CA ILE A 123 7.39 -0.52 21.72
C ILE A 123 6.87 0.12 20.43
N GLN A 124 7.58 -0.07 19.31
CA GLN A 124 7.19 0.51 18.02
C GLN A 124 5.78 0.06 17.57
N ILE A 125 5.47 -1.24 17.69
CA ILE A 125 4.13 -1.75 17.36
C ILE A 125 3.08 -1.14 18.29
N ARG A 126 3.34 -1.13 19.60
CA ARG A 126 2.43 -0.60 20.61
C ARG A 126 2.12 0.88 20.35
N THR A 127 3.14 1.71 20.13
CA THR A 127 2.99 3.14 19.84
C THR A 127 2.10 3.37 18.63
N MET A 128 2.28 2.57 17.57
CA MET A 128 1.45 2.69 16.37
C MET A 128 -0.01 2.25 16.61
N LEU A 129 -0.25 1.22 17.44
CA LEU A 129 -1.61 0.79 17.81
C LEU A 129 -2.33 1.81 18.71
N GLU A 130 -1.60 2.47 19.61
CA GLU A 130 -2.13 3.53 20.49
C GLU A 130 -2.37 4.86 19.74
N THR A 131 -1.69 5.06 18.60
CA THR A 131 -1.84 6.27 17.79
C THR A 131 -3.18 6.26 17.03
N LYS A 132 -4.05 7.24 17.35
CA LYS A 132 -5.43 7.32 16.83
C LYS A 132 -5.51 7.34 15.30
N SER A 133 -4.56 7.99 14.63
CA SER A 133 -4.56 8.16 13.17
C SER A 133 -4.04 6.95 12.39
N THR A 134 -3.36 5.99 13.04
CA THR A 134 -2.80 4.82 12.35
C THR A 134 -3.87 4.03 11.59
N LEU A 135 -5.01 3.78 12.22
CA LEU A 135 -6.09 3.05 11.57
C LEU A 135 -6.66 3.83 10.36
N SER A 136 -6.77 5.16 10.47
CA SER A 136 -7.19 6.02 9.36
C SER A 136 -6.18 5.99 8.20
N HIS A 137 -4.88 6.04 8.50
CA HIS A 137 -3.83 5.94 7.48
C HIS A 137 -3.87 4.57 6.76
N LEU A 138 -4.07 3.47 7.51
CA LEU A 138 -4.23 2.15 6.93
C LEU A 138 -5.47 2.08 6.02
N ASN A 139 -6.61 2.62 6.45
CA ASN A 139 -7.82 2.64 5.63
C ASN A 139 -7.66 3.51 4.38
N PHE A 140 -6.98 4.66 4.49
CA PHE A 140 -6.65 5.50 3.34
C PHE A 140 -5.80 4.75 2.32
N LEU A 141 -4.76 4.06 2.76
CA LEU A 141 -3.90 3.26 1.88
C LEU A 141 -4.66 2.09 1.25
N LEU A 142 -5.53 1.44 2.01
CA LEU A 142 -6.37 0.36 1.50
C LEU A 142 -7.36 0.88 0.45
N PHE A 143 -7.92 2.07 0.66
CA PHE A 143 -8.74 2.76 -0.33
C PHE A 143 -7.95 3.01 -1.62
N LEU A 144 -6.74 3.58 -1.54
CA LEU A 144 -5.90 3.79 -2.72
C LEU A 144 -5.61 2.48 -3.44
N TYR A 145 -5.25 1.43 -2.69
CA TYR A 145 -4.98 0.12 -3.26
C TYR A 145 -6.17 -0.40 -4.07
N HIS A 146 -7.35 -0.56 -3.48
CA HIS A 146 -8.51 -1.15 -4.16
C HIS A 146 -9.04 -0.26 -5.29
N ASN A 147 -9.11 1.05 -5.07
CA ASN A 147 -9.82 1.94 -5.98
C ASN A 147 -8.95 2.48 -7.12
N ILE A 148 -7.62 2.41 -6.99
CA ILE A 148 -6.71 3.04 -7.95
C ILE A 148 -5.73 2.03 -8.55
N TYR A 149 -5.08 1.21 -7.72
CA TYR A 149 -3.90 0.44 -8.12
C TYR A 149 -4.14 -1.06 -8.36
N GLU A 150 -5.14 -1.67 -7.71
CA GLU A 150 -5.33 -3.13 -7.75
C GLU A 150 -5.47 -3.66 -9.19
N GLN A 151 -6.25 -2.98 -10.04
CA GLN A 151 -6.45 -3.40 -11.42
C GLN A 151 -5.14 -3.47 -12.23
N ILE A 152 -4.27 -2.47 -12.10
CA ILE A 152 -3.03 -2.42 -12.88
C ILE A 152 -2.03 -3.49 -12.40
N LEU A 153 -2.03 -3.80 -11.10
CA LEU A 153 -1.25 -4.92 -10.56
C LEU A 153 -1.78 -6.25 -11.09
N LEU A 154 -3.09 -6.46 -11.03
CA LEU A 154 -3.74 -7.68 -11.50
C LEU A 154 -3.48 -7.95 -12.97
N TRP A 155 -3.43 -6.91 -13.82
CA TRP A 155 -3.05 -7.09 -15.21
C TRP A 155 -1.56 -7.43 -15.37
N PHE A 156 -0.67 -6.58 -14.87
CA PHE A 156 0.75 -6.69 -15.23
C PHE A 156 1.56 -7.67 -14.36
N GLN A 157 0.94 -8.33 -13.37
CA GLN A 157 1.53 -9.48 -12.67
C GLN A 157 1.20 -10.82 -13.34
N GLN A 158 0.34 -10.84 -14.37
CA GLN A 158 0.03 -12.06 -15.12
C GLN A 158 1.22 -12.52 -15.96
N SER A 159 1.26 -13.81 -16.28
CA SER A 159 2.29 -14.39 -17.14
C SER A 159 2.08 -14.07 -18.63
N GLN A 160 0.90 -13.59 -19.03
CA GLN A 160 0.60 -13.26 -20.42
C GLN A 160 1.26 -11.94 -20.87
N PRO A 161 1.61 -11.80 -22.17
CA PRO A 161 2.17 -10.56 -22.71
C PRO A 161 1.07 -9.51 -22.91
N LEU A 162 0.79 -8.73 -21.86
CA LEU A 162 -0.28 -7.73 -21.85
C LEU A 162 0.19 -6.31 -22.20
N ILE A 163 1.35 -6.15 -22.86
CA ILE A 163 1.93 -4.84 -23.17
C ILE A 163 1.00 -3.93 -23.99
N HIS A 164 0.12 -4.52 -24.80
CA HIS A 164 -0.87 -3.80 -25.59
C HIS A 164 -1.90 -3.04 -24.73
N LEU A 165 -2.10 -3.45 -23.48
CA LEU A 165 -2.99 -2.78 -22.51
C LEU A 165 -2.28 -1.68 -21.71
N LEU A 166 -0.95 -1.58 -21.78
CA LEU A 166 -0.17 -0.72 -20.88
C LEU A 166 -0.55 0.75 -20.99
N TYR A 167 -0.70 1.24 -22.23
CA TYR A 167 -1.07 2.64 -22.45
C TYR A 167 -2.45 2.93 -21.85
N ASP A 168 -3.45 2.12 -22.19
CA ASP A 168 -4.83 2.31 -21.72
C ASP A 168 -4.93 2.19 -20.19
N GLU A 169 -4.24 1.23 -19.58
CA GLU A 169 -4.26 1.06 -18.12
C GLU A 169 -3.52 2.17 -17.38
N CYS A 170 -2.44 2.73 -17.94
CA CYS A 170 -1.79 3.91 -17.40
C CYS A 170 -2.71 5.14 -17.49
N GLU A 171 -3.42 5.32 -18.60
CA GLU A 171 -4.43 6.38 -18.72
C GLU A 171 -5.53 6.22 -17.66
N GLN A 172 -6.08 5.02 -17.51
CA GLN A 172 -7.12 4.75 -16.52
C GLN A 172 -6.61 4.92 -15.08
N LEU A 173 -5.35 4.56 -14.80
CA LEU A 173 -4.73 4.79 -13.50
C LEU A 173 -4.72 6.27 -13.14
N ILE A 174 -4.29 7.14 -14.06
CA ILE A 174 -4.27 8.59 -13.85
C ILE A 174 -5.70 9.13 -13.68
N ARG A 175 -6.66 8.65 -14.48
CA ARG A 175 -8.07 9.02 -14.34
C ARG A 175 -8.64 8.66 -12.96
N ARG A 176 -8.39 7.44 -12.48
CA ARG A 176 -8.79 6.98 -11.13
C ARG A 176 -8.14 7.81 -10.03
N LEU A 177 -6.87 8.17 -10.19
CA LEU A 177 -6.17 9.01 -9.24
C LEU A 177 -6.73 10.43 -9.21
N PHE A 178 -6.91 11.06 -10.37
CA PHE A 178 -7.44 12.42 -10.47
C PHE A 178 -8.88 12.48 -9.96
N SER A 179 -9.70 11.46 -10.19
CA SER A 179 -11.10 11.45 -9.73
C SER A 179 -11.25 11.47 -8.21
N CYS A 180 -10.17 11.20 -7.46
CA CYS A 180 -10.16 11.30 -6.01
C CYS A 180 -10.23 12.77 -5.54
N PHE A 181 -9.67 13.72 -6.28
CA PHE A 181 -9.50 15.09 -5.79
C PHE A 181 -9.69 16.19 -6.83
N ILE A 182 -9.82 15.88 -8.13
CA ILE A 182 -10.13 16.83 -9.21
C ILE A 182 -11.62 16.76 -9.54
N ASN A 183 -12.23 17.92 -9.82
CA ASN A 183 -13.63 18.04 -10.21
C ASN A 183 -13.96 17.14 -11.41
N GLU A 184 -15.07 16.39 -11.31
CA GLU A 184 -15.41 15.35 -12.29
C GLU A 184 -15.66 15.94 -13.69
N ASP A 185 -16.21 17.15 -13.76
CA ASP A 185 -16.44 17.88 -15.02
C ASP A 185 -15.13 18.22 -15.76
N LEU A 186 -14.00 18.27 -15.04
CA LEU A 186 -12.69 18.51 -15.65
C LEU A 186 -12.05 17.24 -16.19
N ILE A 187 -12.55 16.05 -15.81
CA ILE A 187 -12.02 14.74 -16.22
C ILE A 187 -12.92 14.10 -17.27
N LYS A 188 -14.24 14.23 -17.08
CA LYS A 188 -15.27 13.58 -17.90
C LYS A 188 -15.15 14.02 -19.35
N ASN A 189 -15.19 13.05 -20.27
CA ASN A 189 -15.13 13.24 -21.72
C ASN A 189 -13.86 13.92 -22.26
N LYS A 190 -12.83 14.16 -21.44
CA LYS A 190 -11.53 14.65 -21.90
C LYS A 190 -10.63 13.51 -22.33
N SER A 191 -9.80 13.76 -23.34
CA SER A 191 -8.70 12.88 -23.74
C SER A 191 -7.61 12.81 -22.66
N PHE A 192 -6.75 11.79 -22.72
CA PHE A 192 -5.63 11.67 -21.79
C PHE A 192 -4.68 12.87 -21.82
N SER A 193 -4.37 13.38 -23.02
CA SER A 193 -3.52 14.57 -23.19
C SER A 193 -4.12 15.79 -22.47
N GLU A 194 -5.42 16.00 -22.58
CA GLU A 194 -6.10 17.09 -21.88
C GLU A 194 -6.07 16.92 -20.36
N ILE A 195 -6.19 15.68 -19.87
CA ILE A 195 -6.11 15.38 -18.43
C ILE A 195 -4.71 15.67 -17.88
N MET A 196 -3.66 15.27 -18.60
CA MET A 196 -2.27 15.53 -18.19
C MET A 196 -1.94 17.02 -18.10
N ASN A 197 -2.69 17.87 -18.79
CA ASN A 197 -2.54 19.33 -18.75
C ASN A 197 -3.38 20.01 -17.65
N ILE A 198 -4.18 19.27 -16.87
CA ILE A 198 -4.91 19.84 -15.74
C ILE A 198 -3.92 20.22 -14.65
N SER A 199 -3.90 21.52 -14.29
CA SER A 199 -3.13 21.99 -13.14
C SER A 199 -3.78 21.50 -11.84
N PHE A 200 -3.25 20.40 -11.31
CA PHE A 200 -3.77 19.78 -10.09
C PHE A 200 -3.45 20.56 -8.81
N HIS A 201 -2.52 21.53 -8.87
CA HIS A 201 -2.23 22.45 -7.78
C HIS A 201 -3.22 23.61 -7.66
N ASN A 202 -4.02 23.87 -8.70
CA ASN A 202 -5.03 24.91 -8.67
C ASN A 202 -6.27 24.41 -7.90
N GLN A 203 -6.55 25.02 -6.75
CA GLN A 203 -7.69 24.66 -5.88
C GLN A 203 -9.05 24.76 -6.60
N VAL A 204 -9.20 25.64 -7.59
CA VAL A 204 -10.44 25.75 -8.40
C VAL A 204 -10.73 24.46 -9.16
N ASN A 205 -9.68 23.69 -9.50
CA ASN A 205 -9.83 22.41 -10.18
C ASN A 205 -10.11 21.25 -9.21
N GLN A 206 -9.93 21.47 -7.91
CA GLN A 206 -10.07 20.42 -6.90
C GLN A 206 -11.52 20.31 -6.40
N LYS A 207 -11.89 19.10 -5.99
CA LYS A 207 -13.17 18.85 -5.30
C LYS A 207 -13.16 19.61 -3.98
N CYS A 208 -14.29 20.22 -3.63
CA CYS A 208 -14.47 20.79 -2.30
C CYS A 208 -14.64 19.64 -1.29
N ASP A 209 -13.89 19.69 -0.18
CA ASP A 209 -13.92 18.67 0.89
C ASP A 209 -15.32 18.44 1.48
N ILE A 210 -16.24 19.38 1.28
CA ILE A 210 -17.61 19.38 1.79
C ILE A 210 -18.56 18.49 0.95
N SER A 211 -18.13 18.04 -0.24
CA SER A 211 -19.02 17.38 -1.21
C SER A 211 -19.37 15.91 -0.93
N LYS A 212 -18.88 15.29 0.15
CA LYS A 212 -19.17 13.89 0.49
C LYS A 212 -19.44 13.64 1.98
N ILE A 213 -20.40 14.38 2.54
CA ILE A 213 -21.15 13.93 3.73
C ILE A 213 -22.61 13.74 3.30
N VAL A 214 -22.89 12.66 2.56
CA VAL A 214 -24.23 12.07 2.41
C VAL A 214 -24.06 10.56 2.37
#